data_AF-A0A974BVW8-F1
#
_entry.id   AF-A0A974BVW8-F1
#
_cell.length_a   1.000
_cell.length_b   1.000
_cell.length_c   1.000
_cell.angle_alpha   90.00
_cell.angle_beta   90.00
_cell.angle_gamma   90.00
#
_symmetry.space_group_name_H-M   'P 1'
#
loop_
_entity.id
_entity.type
_entity.pdbx_description
1 polymer ?
#
loop_
_entity_poly.entity_id
_entity_poly.type
_entity_poly.pdbx_seq_one_letter_code
_entity_poly.pdbx_strand_id
1 'polypeptide(L)'
;LGDLAQKYTEAISNGHAPCMENAVLSLSENENNAAVEKALEHYETEMVKKVVFPTETMNQFMDLSKECEQQAVDIFMTRSFRDKDHRFQKELMGSIQKKKNELLKKNEEASVAYCDDLLSKLTNDLDKAITDGSYIVPGGYQKFKEEMDKIVGQYNEDATKGIKGDEVLQRFLKSKEGTGNTILISDKALDEKEKLKEAEKAKAESLMMERKVSNVKASQDEQKDDGQMNSFQINIQRLVEKLEDEKRMMRDQIERLVSEKRREEELLIRQGSAQQAKLYAAQIQDLEKEKEQVNETTWYKPIWENLKSVTVDLAPRLFNFGADMVKKAIAKYQNK
;
A
#
# COMPACT_ATOMS: atom_id res chain seq x y z
N LEU A 1 -12.77 1.37 -31.41
CA LEU A 1 -13.10 1.70 -32.82
C LEU A 1 -13.71 3.11 -32.96
N GLY A 2 -14.66 3.49 -32.09
CA GLY A 2 -15.23 4.85 -32.07
C GLY A 2 -14.19 5.97 -31.96
N ASP A 3 -13.30 5.89 -30.96
CA ASP A 3 -12.26 6.91 -30.72
C ASP A 3 -11.26 7.08 -31.87
N LEU A 4 -10.91 5.97 -32.53
CA LEU A 4 -10.02 6.01 -33.69
C LEU A 4 -10.72 6.67 -34.88
N ALA A 5 -11.96 6.28 -35.16
CA ALA A 5 -12.75 6.88 -36.24
C ALA A 5 -12.96 8.39 -36.01
N GLN A 6 -13.23 8.79 -34.77
CA GLN A 6 -13.38 10.20 -34.38
C GLN A 6 -12.09 10.99 -34.66
N LYS A 7 -10.93 10.55 -34.17
CA LYS A 7 -9.67 11.28 -34.37
C LYS A 7 -9.23 11.39 -35.82
N TYR A 8 -9.43 10.32 -36.60
CA TYR A 8 -9.14 10.37 -38.03
C TYR A 8 -10.06 11.36 -38.75
N THR A 9 -11.34 11.41 -38.37
CA THR A 9 -12.32 12.35 -38.94
C THR A 9 -12.00 13.80 -38.56
N GLU A 10 -11.59 14.06 -37.32
CA GLU A 10 -11.15 15.38 -36.84
C GLU A 10 -9.89 15.86 -37.55
N ALA A 11 -8.89 14.98 -37.76
CA ALA A 11 -7.68 15.32 -38.51
C ALA A 11 -8.02 15.75 -39.94
N ILE A 12 -8.85 14.97 -40.64
CA ILE A 12 -9.29 15.26 -42.02
C ILE A 12 -10.09 16.56 -42.08
N SER A 13 -11.03 16.75 -41.14
CA SER A 13 -11.89 17.95 -41.10
C SER A 13 -11.10 19.23 -40.85
N ASN A 14 -9.96 19.13 -40.16
CA ASN A 14 -9.06 20.24 -39.89
C ASN A 14 -7.93 20.39 -40.93
N GLY A 15 -7.97 19.63 -42.03
CA GLY A 15 -6.96 19.70 -43.11
C GLY A 15 -5.61 19.04 -42.79
N HIS A 16 -5.53 18.26 -41.71
CA HIS A 16 -4.33 17.52 -41.33
C HIS A 16 -4.35 16.08 -41.86
N ALA A 17 -3.17 15.52 -42.15
CA ALA A 17 -3.05 14.10 -42.47
C ALA A 17 -3.31 13.24 -41.22
N PRO A 18 -4.15 12.20 -41.28
CA PRO A 18 -4.36 11.30 -40.16
C PRO A 18 -3.05 10.57 -39.81
N CYS A 19 -2.62 10.67 -38.55
CA CYS A 19 -1.43 10.02 -38.06
C CYS A 19 -1.80 8.92 -37.06
N MET A 20 -1.47 7.67 -37.39
CA MET A 20 -1.72 6.52 -36.52
C MET A 20 -1.03 6.64 -35.17
N GLU A 21 0.17 7.22 -35.13
CA GLU A 21 0.91 7.41 -33.89
C GLU A 21 0.19 8.38 -32.94
N ASN A 22 -0.26 9.54 -33.43
CA ASN A 22 -1.07 10.49 -32.65
C ASN A 22 -2.41 9.85 -32.23
N ALA A 23 -2.96 9.03 -33.14
CA ALA A 23 -4.00 8.04 -32.92
C ALA A 23 -3.90 7.36 -31.55
N VAL A 24 -2.85 6.55 -31.48
CA VAL A 24 -2.47 5.66 -30.39
C VAL A 24 -2.06 6.45 -29.14
N LEU A 25 -1.33 7.56 -29.28
CA LEU A 25 -0.92 8.39 -28.13
C LEU A 25 -2.12 8.85 -27.33
N SER A 26 -3.05 9.57 -27.95
CA SER A 26 -4.20 10.06 -27.18
C SER A 26 -5.14 8.92 -26.75
N LEU A 27 -5.16 7.77 -27.44
CA LEU A 27 -5.91 6.60 -26.96
C LEU A 27 -5.27 6.05 -25.68
N SER A 28 -3.94 5.94 -25.64
CA SER A 28 -3.22 5.51 -24.44
C SER A 28 -3.42 6.48 -23.27
N GLU A 29 -3.50 7.78 -23.51
CA GLU A 29 -3.80 8.74 -22.43
C GLU A 29 -5.19 8.50 -21.83
N ASN A 30 -6.22 8.36 -22.66
CA ASN A 30 -7.58 8.14 -22.20
C ASN A 30 -7.75 6.79 -21.48
N GLU A 31 -7.22 5.71 -22.07
CA GLU A 31 -7.34 4.37 -21.50
C GLU A 31 -6.50 4.21 -20.23
N ASN A 32 -5.33 4.83 -20.15
CA ASN A 32 -4.52 4.80 -18.93
C ASN A 32 -5.17 5.59 -17.80
N ASN A 33 -5.77 6.76 -18.07
CA ASN A 33 -6.57 7.50 -17.10
C ASN A 33 -7.73 6.65 -16.57
N ALA A 34 -8.53 6.07 -17.48
CA ALA A 34 -9.64 5.20 -17.11
C ALA A 34 -9.17 3.94 -16.35
N ALA A 35 -7.97 3.43 -16.65
CA ALA A 35 -7.36 2.33 -15.92
C ALA A 35 -6.99 2.71 -14.49
N VAL A 36 -6.46 3.92 -14.25
CA VAL A 36 -6.19 4.44 -12.90
C VAL A 36 -7.48 4.56 -12.11
N GLU A 37 -8.49 5.23 -12.66
CA GLU A 37 -9.79 5.42 -12.00
C GLU A 37 -10.42 4.09 -11.62
N LYS A 38 -10.46 3.15 -12.56
CA LYS A 38 -11.08 1.83 -12.33
C LYS A 38 -10.31 0.98 -11.33
N ALA A 39 -8.97 1.02 -11.36
CA ALA A 39 -8.14 0.31 -10.39
C ALA A 39 -8.33 0.88 -8.98
N LEU A 40 -8.39 2.20 -8.85
CA LEU A 40 -8.62 2.88 -7.58
C LEU A 40 -10.02 2.60 -7.03
N GLU A 41 -11.06 2.70 -7.87
CA GLU A 41 -12.43 2.38 -7.48
C GLU A 41 -12.55 0.94 -6.96
N HIS A 42 -11.87 -0.02 -7.62
CA HIS A 42 -11.81 -1.40 -7.18
C HIS A 42 -11.15 -1.53 -5.80
N TYR A 43 -9.98 -0.90 -5.59
CA TYR A 43 -9.31 -0.89 -4.29
C TYR A 43 -10.22 -0.36 -3.18
N GLU A 44 -10.87 0.78 -3.40
CA GLU A 44 -11.77 1.41 -2.44
C GLU A 44 -12.95 0.52 -2.08
N THR A 45 -13.60 -0.02 -3.11
CA THR A 45 -14.80 -0.84 -2.96
C THR A 45 -14.48 -2.14 -2.21
N GLU A 46 -13.39 -2.81 -2.55
CA GLU A 46 -13.01 -4.06 -1.90
C GLU A 46 -12.53 -3.84 -0.47
N MET A 47 -11.79 -2.76 -0.20
CA MET A 47 -11.41 -2.39 1.16
C MET A 47 -12.63 -2.13 2.06
N VAL A 48 -13.63 -1.41 1.57
CA VAL A 48 -14.86 -1.14 2.33
C VAL A 48 -15.67 -2.40 2.60
N LYS A 49 -15.70 -3.36 1.66
CA LYS A 49 -16.40 -4.64 1.86
C LYS A 49 -15.70 -5.57 2.83
N LYS A 50 -14.37 -5.63 2.78
CA LYS A 50 -13.57 -6.61 3.52
C LYS A 50 -13.17 -6.16 4.92
N VAL A 51 -12.95 -4.86 5.10
CA VAL A 51 -12.44 -4.33 6.38
C VAL A 51 -13.61 -4.02 7.31
N VAL A 52 -13.63 -4.71 8.45
CA VAL A 52 -14.48 -4.38 9.59
C VAL A 52 -13.64 -3.58 10.58
N PHE A 53 -14.08 -2.37 10.90
CA PHE A 53 -13.39 -1.51 11.86
C PHE A 53 -13.96 -1.67 13.28
N PRO A 54 -13.10 -1.65 14.32
CA PRO A 54 -11.64 -1.72 14.23
C PRO A 54 -11.14 -3.15 13.89
N THR A 55 -9.99 -3.25 13.22
CA THR A 55 -9.30 -4.53 13.06
C THR A 55 -8.58 -4.90 14.36
N GLU A 56 -8.49 -6.19 14.65
CA GLU A 56 -7.86 -6.70 15.87
C GLU A 56 -6.36 -6.36 15.89
N THR A 57 -5.68 -6.53 14.75
CA THR A 57 -4.24 -6.27 14.60
C THR A 57 -3.95 -5.38 13.40
N MET A 58 -2.76 -4.78 13.39
CA MET A 58 -2.25 -4.01 12.25
C MET A 58 -1.94 -4.92 11.05
N ASN A 59 -1.39 -6.11 11.29
CA ASN A 59 -1.20 -7.12 10.23
C ASN A 59 -2.49 -7.49 9.52
N GLN A 60 -3.59 -7.70 10.25
CA GLN A 60 -4.89 -7.99 9.63
C GLN A 60 -5.31 -6.89 8.65
N PHE A 61 -5.14 -5.62 9.01
CA PHE A 61 -5.41 -4.50 8.11
C PHE A 61 -4.46 -4.50 6.89
N MET A 62 -3.17 -4.74 7.12
CA MET A 62 -2.15 -4.75 6.06
C MET A 62 -2.36 -5.88 5.06
N ASP A 63 -2.72 -7.08 5.50
CA ASP A 63 -2.97 -8.23 4.64
C ASP A 63 -4.20 -8.04 3.77
N LEU A 64 -5.28 -7.48 4.33
CA LEU A 64 -6.48 -7.12 3.55
C LEU A 64 -6.15 -6.05 2.49
N SER A 65 -5.40 -5.01 2.88
CA SER A 65 -4.96 -3.98 1.93
C SER A 65 -4.10 -4.57 0.82
N LYS A 66 -3.15 -5.45 1.15
CA LYS A 66 -2.25 -6.09 0.20
C LYS A 66 -3.01 -6.86 -0.89
N GLU A 67 -4.04 -7.62 -0.52
CA GLU A 67 -4.85 -8.36 -1.48
C GLU A 67 -5.60 -7.41 -2.43
N CYS A 68 -6.22 -6.36 -1.90
CA CYS A 68 -6.93 -5.35 -2.69
C CYS A 68 -5.98 -4.57 -3.61
N GLU A 69 -4.79 -4.21 -3.12
CA GLU A 69 -3.75 -3.53 -3.89
C GLU A 69 -3.30 -4.38 -5.08
N GLN A 70 -3.06 -5.68 -4.86
CA GLN A 70 -2.65 -6.59 -5.93
C GLN A 70 -3.71 -6.67 -7.04
N GLN A 71 -4.98 -6.76 -6.68
CA GLN A 71 -6.08 -6.78 -7.65
C GLN A 71 -6.19 -5.46 -8.43
N ALA A 72 -6.04 -4.32 -7.75
CA ALA A 72 -6.06 -3.00 -8.38
C ALA A 72 -4.91 -2.85 -9.38
N VAL A 73 -3.69 -3.25 -9.01
CA VAL A 73 -2.53 -3.27 -9.92
C VAL A 73 -2.80 -4.18 -11.12
N ASP A 74 -3.37 -5.38 -10.91
CA ASP A 74 -3.68 -6.31 -12.01
C ASP A 74 -4.72 -5.74 -13.00
N ILE A 75 -5.73 -5.03 -12.49
CA ILE A 75 -6.71 -4.30 -13.31
C ILE A 75 -6.01 -3.23 -14.14
N PHE A 76 -5.13 -2.43 -13.51
CA PHE A 76 -4.38 -1.39 -14.20
C PHE A 76 -3.47 -1.98 -15.27
N MET A 77 -2.73 -3.04 -14.97
CA MET A 77 -1.82 -3.69 -15.93
C MET A 77 -2.56 -4.28 -17.11
N THR A 78 -3.76 -4.80 -16.92
CA THR A 78 -4.57 -5.37 -18.01
C THR A 78 -5.11 -4.31 -18.97
N ARG A 79 -5.37 -3.09 -18.49
CA ARG A 79 -6.05 -2.03 -19.27
C ARG A 79 -5.12 -0.97 -19.82
N SER A 80 -4.05 -0.66 -19.09
CA SER A 80 -3.09 0.36 -19.51
C SER A 80 -2.28 -0.13 -20.72
N PHE A 81 -1.72 0.80 -21.50
CA PHE A 81 -0.69 0.51 -22.50
C PHE A 81 0.04 1.81 -22.84
N ARG A 82 1.28 1.70 -23.32
CA ARG A 82 2.12 2.87 -23.68
C ARG A 82 2.15 3.95 -22.58
N ASP A 83 2.21 3.54 -21.30
CA ASP A 83 2.36 4.46 -20.16
C ASP A 83 3.77 5.05 -20.15
N LYS A 84 3.94 6.12 -20.93
CA LYS A 84 5.22 6.80 -21.07
C LYS A 84 5.69 7.30 -19.71
N ASP A 85 6.93 6.97 -19.39
CA ASP A 85 7.58 7.31 -18.11
C ASP A 85 6.87 6.74 -16.87
N HIS A 86 5.94 5.79 -17.03
CA HIS A 86 5.17 5.18 -15.93
C HIS A 86 4.40 6.20 -15.08
N ARG A 87 3.93 7.29 -15.70
CA ARG A 87 3.27 8.39 -14.98
C ARG A 87 1.96 7.95 -14.36
N PHE A 88 1.16 7.17 -15.08
CA PHE A 88 -0.16 6.73 -14.62
C PHE A 88 -0.02 5.65 -13.56
N GLN A 89 0.95 4.77 -13.72
CA GLN A 89 1.29 3.80 -12.68
C GLN A 89 1.73 4.49 -11.37
N LYS A 90 2.58 5.52 -11.47
CA LYS A 90 2.98 6.32 -10.30
C LYS A 90 1.79 7.02 -9.64
N GLU A 91 0.89 7.57 -10.44
CA GLU A 91 -0.34 8.20 -9.96
C GLU A 91 -1.25 7.21 -9.22
N LEU A 92 -1.44 6.01 -9.78
CA LEU A 92 -2.21 4.94 -9.14
C LEU A 92 -1.61 4.57 -7.77
N MET A 93 -0.30 4.33 -7.71
CA MET A 93 0.37 3.96 -6.47
C MET A 93 0.26 5.06 -5.41
N GLY A 94 0.43 6.33 -5.79
CA GLY A 94 0.24 7.47 -4.89
C GLY A 94 -1.19 7.56 -4.37
N SER A 95 -2.18 7.32 -5.23
CA SER A 95 -3.60 7.37 -4.88
C SER A 95 -4.00 6.24 -3.94
N ILE A 96 -3.55 5.01 -4.23
CA ILE A 96 -3.74 3.85 -3.35
C ILE A 96 -3.10 4.10 -1.98
N GLN A 97 -1.85 4.59 -1.93
CA GLN A 97 -1.16 4.85 -0.66
C GLN A 97 -1.89 5.90 0.17
N LYS A 98 -2.36 6.99 -0.47
CA LYS A 98 -3.16 8.00 0.21
C LYS A 98 -4.44 7.40 0.80
N LYS A 99 -5.16 6.60 0.01
CA LYS A 99 -6.41 5.98 0.46
C LYS A 99 -6.21 4.97 1.58
N LYS A 100 -5.15 4.17 1.49
CA LYS A 100 -4.71 3.25 2.55
C LYS A 100 -4.48 3.98 3.87
N ASN A 101 -3.79 5.11 3.84
CA ASN A 101 -3.54 5.94 5.01
C ASN A 101 -4.84 6.51 5.61
N GLU A 102 -5.78 6.93 4.76
CA GLU A 102 -7.11 7.38 5.21
C GLU A 102 -7.91 6.26 5.90
N LEU A 103 -7.90 5.06 5.34
CA LEU A 103 -8.57 3.89 5.93
C LEU A 103 -7.91 3.44 7.23
N LEU A 104 -6.58 3.50 7.30
CA LEU A 104 -5.83 3.20 8.51
C LEU A 104 -6.16 4.18 9.64
N LYS A 105 -6.27 5.47 9.31
CA LYS A 105 -6.69 6.49 10.27
C LYS A 105 -8.09 6.21 10.82
N LYS A 106 -9.05 5.84 9.94
CA LYS A 106 -10.40 5.43 10.38
C LYS A 106 -10.36 4.20 11.29
N ASN A 107 -9.47 3.26 11.02
CA ASN A 107 -9.26 2.08 11.87
C ASN A 107 -8.76 2.47 13.28
N GLU A 108 -7.77 3.36 13.34
CA GLU A 108 -7.24 3.89 14.60
C GLU A 108 -8.33 4.64 15.38
N GLU A 109 -9.10 5.51 14.73
CA GLU A 109 -10.21 6.25 15.34
C GLU A 109 -11.31 5.34 15.87
N ALA A 110 -11.71 4.31 15.12
CA ALA A 110 -12.71 3.33 15.55
C ALA A 110 -12.23 2.52 16.76
N SER A 111 -10.95 2.15 16.79
CA SER A 111 -10.33 1.44 17.92
C SER A 111 -10.31 2.32 19.17
N VAL A 112 -9.97 3.60 19.05
CA VAL A 112 -10.02 4.56 20.17
C VAL A 112 -11.44 4.71 20.68
N ALA A 113 -12.40 4.96 19.79
CA ALA A 113 -13.79 5.19 20.17
C ALA A 113 -14.39 3.97 20.91
N TYR A 114 -14.13 2.76 20.41
CA TYR A 114 -14.57 1.53 21.07
C TYR A 114 -13.96 1.38 22.47
N CYS A 115 -12.64 1.58 22.59
CA CYS A 115 -11.95 1.43 23.88
C CYS A 115 -12.39 2.47 24.91
N ASP A 116 -12.63 3.71 24.47
CA ASP A 116 -13.12 4.79 25.34
C ASP A 116 -14.54 4.51 25.86
N ASP A 117 -15.43 4.02 25.00
CA ASP A 117 -16.79 3.62 25.39
C ASP A 117 -16.76 2.43 26.36
N LEU A 118 -15.92 1.42 26.09
CA LEU A 118 -15.73 0.28 26.97
C LEU A 118 -15.24 0.71 28.35
N LEU A 119 -14.17 1.50 28.43
CA LEU A 119 -13.63 1.98 29.71
C LEU A 119 -14.62 2.86 30.46
N SER A 120 -15.38 3.71 29.75
CA SER A 120 -16.43 4.54 30.36
C SER A 120 -17.49 3.66 31.04
N LYS A 121 -17.91 2.57 30.39
CA LYS A 121 -18.86 1.61 30.99
C LYS A 121 -18.28 0.91 32.21
N LEU A 122 -17.05 0.41 32.10
CA LEU A 122 -16.39 -0.34 33.18
C LEU A 122 -16.07 0.54 34.41
N THR A 123 -15.81 1.83 34.20
CA THR A 123 -15.36 2.75 35.26
C THR A 123 -16.50 3.51 35.93
N ASN A 124 -17.73 3.43 35.41
CA ASN A 124 -18.88 4.21 35.91
C ASN A 124 -19.09 4.12 37.44
N ASP A 125 -19.03 2.93 38.01
CA ASP A 125 -19.24 2.74 39.45
C ASP A 125 -18.03 3.18 40.27
N LEU A 126 -16.82 2.95 39.75
CA LEU A 126 -15.58 3.45 40.35
C LEU A 126 -15.60 4.99 40.43
N ASP A 127 -15.97 5.67 39.35
CA ASP A 127 -15.97 7.14 39.28
C ASP A 127 -16.99 7.79 40.19
N LYS A 128 -18.17 7.17 40.35
CA LYS A 128 -19.15 7.57 41.37
C LYS A 128 -18.58 7.39 42.77
N ALA A 129 -18.02 6.22 43.07
CA ALA A 129 -17.45 5.92 44.38
C ALA A 129 -16.28 6.87 44.75
N ILE A 130 -15.45 7.25 43.77
CA ILE A 130 -14.40 8.28 43.94
C ILE A 130 -15.03 9.63 44.27
N THR A 131 -16.03 10.07 43.49
CA THR A 131 -16.69 11.37 43.65
C THR A 131 -17.39 11.49 45.00
N ASP A 132 -17.99 10.40 45.47
CA ASP A 132 -18.67 10.32 46.77
C ASP A 132 -17.68 10.20 47.95
N GLY A 133 -16.37 10.12 47.68
CA GLY A 133 -15.34 9.99 48.72
C GLY A 133 -15.33 8.61 49.39
N SER A 134 -15.90 7.58 48.76
CA SER A 134 -16.08 6.23 49.35
C SER A 134 -14.75 5.52 49.67
N TYR A 135 -13.65 5.95 49.04
CA TYR A 135 -12.31 5.42 49.27
C TYR A 135 -11.49 6.21 50.31
N ILE A 136 -12.01 7.32 50.85
CA ILE A 136 -11.32 8.12 51.89
C ILE A 136 -11.67 7.57 53.28
N VAL A 137 -11.36 6.29 53.48
CA VAL A 137 -11.60 5.53 54.72
C VAL A 137 -10.38 4.64 55.00
N PRO A 138 -10.14 4.21 56.26
CA PRO A 138 -9.10 3.23 56.54
C PRO A 138 -9.27 1.96 55.70
N GLY A 139 -8.24 1.58 54.93
CA GLY A 139 -8.25 0.45 54.00
C GLY A 139 -8.87 0.75 52.62
N GLY A 140 -9.16 2.02 52.33
CA GLY A 140 -9.76 2.45 51.07
C GLY A 140 -8.84 2.29 49.87
N TYR A 141 -7.52 2.41 50.03
CA TYR A 141 -6.58 2.23 48.92
C TYR A 141 -6.61 0.80 48.37
N GLN A 142 -6.68 -0.19 49.25
CA GLN A 142 -6.72 -1.59 48.85
C GLN A 142 -8.00 -1.89 48.03
N LYS A 143 -9.15 -1.39 48.47
CA LYS A 143 -10.42 -1.53 47.74
C LYS A 143 -10.38 -0.83 46.38
N PHE A 144 -9.79 0.37 46.31
CA PHE A 144 -9.61 1.09 45.05
C PHE A 144 -8.74 0.28 44.07
N LYS A 145 -7.64 -0.29 44.57
CA LYS A 145 -6.72 -1.10 43.76
C LYS A 145 -7.40 -2.37 43.22
N GLU A 146 -8.15 -3.07 44.05
CA GLU A 146 -8.89 -4.28 43.64
C GLU A 146 -9.91 -3.98 42.54
N GLU A 147 -10.64 -2.86 42.65
CA GLU A 147 -11.60 -2.46 41.60
C GLU A 147 -10.88 -2.02 40.32
N MET A 148 -9.75 -1.31 40.42
CA MET A 148 -8.90 -0.97 39.28
C MET A 148 -8.36 -2.22 38.57
N ASP A 149 -7.84 -3.19 39.31
CA ASP A 149 -7.32 -4.45 38.77
C ASP A 149 -8.43 -5.24 38.06
N LYS A 150 -9.65 -5.22 38.60
CA LYS A 150 -10.83 -5.83 37.98
C LYS A 150 -11.22 -5.12 36.67
N ILE A 151 -11.25 -3.80 36.64
CA ILE A 151 -11.54 -3.01 35.42
C ILE A 151 -10.48 -3.31 34.34
N VAL A 152 -9.20 -3.31 34.71
CA VAL A 152 -8.10 -3.62 33.79
C VAL A 152 -8.19 -5.07 33.29
N GLY A 153 -8.56 -6.02 34.15
CA GLY A 153 -8.81 -7.41 33.78
C GLY A 153 -9.92 -7.53 32.73
N GLN A 154 -11.09 -6.96 33.02
CA GLN A 154 -12.25 -6.97 32.12
C GLN A 154 -11.94 -6.28 30.79
N TYR A 155 -11.22 -5.16 30.81
CA TYR A 155 -10.78 -4.48 29.60
C TYR A 155 -9.84 -5.37 28.76
N ASN A 156 -8.90 -6.06 29.39
CA ASN A 156 -7.94 -6.91 28.70
C ASN A 156 -8.57 -8.15 28.06
N GLU A 157 -9.65 -8.68 28.64
CA GLU A 157 -10.39 -9.83 28.12
C GLU A 157 -11.14 -9.54 26.79
N ASP A 158 -11.46 -8.27 26.50
CA ASP A 158 -12.19 -7.91 25.28
C ASP A 158 -11.31 -7.98 24.01
N ALA A 159 -11.52 -8.95 23.12
CA ALA A 159 -10.71 -9.09 21.90
C ALA A 159 -10.96 -7.97 20.85
N THR A 160 -11.99 -7.16 20.99
CA THR A 160 -12.46 -6.21 19.94
C THR A 160 -11.91 -4.79 20.08
N LYS A 161 -10.99 -4.57 21.03
CA LYS A 161 -10.31 -3.28 21.26
C LYS A 161 -9.63 -2.72 20.02
N GLY A 162 -9.04 -3.59 19.21
CA GLY A 162 -8.25 -3.24 18.03
C GLY A 162 -6.90 -2.58 18.33
N ILE A 163 -6.31 -1.99 17.29
CA ILE A 163 -4.90 -1.57 17.26
C ILE A 163 -4.49 -0.48 18.27
N LYS A 164 -5.44 0.25 18.88
CA LYS A 164 -5.18 1.30 19.87
C LYS A 164 -5.47 0.88 21.31
N GLY A 165 -5.85 -0.38 21.56
CA GLY A 165 -6.25 -0.87 22.87
C GLY A 165 -5.26 -0.59 24.01
N ASP A 166 -3.97 -0.89 23.81
CA ASP A 166 -2.95 -0.64 24.84
C ASP A 166 -2.69 0.87 25.05
N GLU A 167 -2.73 1.66 23.98
CA GLU A 167 -2.52 3.12 24.07
C GLU A 167 -3.63 3.80 24.85
N VAL A 168 -4.89 3.42 24.61
CA VAL A 168 -6.05 3.94 25.32
C VAL A 168 -6.03 3.53 26.80
N LEU A 169 -5.69 2.26 27.09
CA LEU A 169 -5.56 1.79 28.47
C LEU A 169 -4.48 2.56 29.24
N GLN A 170 -3.32 2.78 28.62
CA GLN A 170 -2.25 3.56 29.24
C GLN A 170 -2.70 4.98 29.56
N ARG A 171 -3.39 5.64 28.62
CA ARG A 171 -3.95 6.98 28.84
C ARG A 171 -4.93 6.99 30.02
N PHE A 172 -5.80 5.99 30.10
CA PHE A 172 -6.73 5.83 31.20
C PHE A 172 -6.01 5.65 32.55
N LEU A 173 -5.05 4.74 32.64
CA LEU A 173 -4.29 4.49 33.87
C LEU A 173 -3.59 5.76 34.35
N LYS A 174 -2.93 6.49 33.45
CA LYS A 174 -2.30 7.79 33.75
C LYS A 174 -3.30 8.82 34.29
N SER A 175 -4.52 8.84 33.77
CA SER A 175 -5.57 9.74 34.27
C SER A 175 -5.99 9.44 35.71
N LYS A 176 -5.83 8.19 36.18
CA LYS A 176 -6.20 7.74 37.53
C LYS A 176 -5.04 7.77 38.53
N GLU A 177 -3.79 7.98 38.10
CA GLU A 177 -2.61 8.00 38.98
C GLU A 177 -2.72 9.05 40.09
N GLY A 178 -3.18 10.28 39.76
CA GLY A 178 -3.33 11.36 40.74
C GLY A 178 -4.38 11.05 41.82
N THR A 179 -5.51 10.47 41.41
CA THR A 179 -6.56 10.01 42.32
C THR A 179 -6.06 8.87 43.20
N GLY A 180 -5.41 7.87 42.61
CA GLY A 180 -4.85 6.74 43.35
C GLY A 180 -3.81 7.18 44.39
N ASN A 181 -2.93 8.13 44.04
CA ASN A 181 -1.95 8.69 44.97
C ASN A 181 -2.62 9.46 46.12
N THR A 182 -3.68 10.22 45.84
CA THR A 182 -4.43 10.95 46.86
C THR A 182 -5.09 9.99 47.87
N ILE A 183 -5.69 8.90 47.38
CA ILE A 183 -6.28 7.85 48.21
C ILE A 183 -5.19 7.17 49.05
N LEU A 184 -4.05 6.82 48.45
CA LEU A 184 -2.91 6.18 49.13
C LEU A 184 -2.38 7.03 50.30
N ILE A 185 -2.16 8.32 50.07
CA ILE A 185 -1.66 9.26 51.08
C ILE A 185 -2.68 9.39 52.23
N SER A 186 -3.97 9.44 51.90
CA SER A 186 -5.07 9.66 52.85
C SER A 186 -5.41 8.42 53.69
N ASP A 187 -5.02 7.22 53.25
CA ASP A 187 -5.31 5.97 53.96
C ASP A 187 -4.53 5.87 55.27
N LYS A 188 -5.26 5.74 56.39
CA LYS A 188 -4.68 5.62 57.74
C LYS A 188 -4.45 4.17 58.17
N ALA A 189 -4.91 3.20 57.39
CA ALA A 189 -4.69 1.78 57.68
C ALA A 189 -3.29 1.30 57.27
N LEU A 190 -2.62 2.05 56.38
CA LEU A 190 -1.27 1.76 55.89
C LEU A 190 -0.24 2.62 56.64
N ASP A 191 0.88 2.01 57.02
CA ASP A 191 2.03 2.75 57.51
C ASP A 191 2.84 3.40 56.36
N GLU A 192 3.77 4.30 56.70
CA GLU A 192 4.58 5.00 55.69
C GLU A 192 5.43 4.07 54.82
N LYS A 193 5.87 2.93 55.36
CA LYS A 193 6.67 1.95 54.63
C LYS A 193 5.80 1.18 53.63
N GLU A 194 4.58 0.81 54.03
CA GLU A 194 3.58 0.18 53.16
C GLU A 194 3.15 1.14 52.04
N LYS A 195 2.90 2.42 52.36
CA LYS A 195 2.59 3.44 51.35
C LYS A 195 3.71 3.60 50.34
N LEU A 196 4.96 3.67 50.79
CA LEU A 196 6.12 3.76 49.90
C LEU A 196 6.20 2.54 48.98
N LYS A 197 6.00 1.33 49.51
CA LYS A 197 6.02 0.08 48.73
C LYS A 197 4.93 0.05 47.66
N GLU A 198 3.71 0.48 47.98
CA GLU A 198 2.61 0.54 47.00
C GLU A 198 2.86 1.62 45.94
N ALA A 199 3.42 2.77 46.31
CA ALA A 199 3.81 3.81 45.35
C ALA A 199 4.92 3.31 44.39
N GLU A 200 5.91 2.58 44.91
CA GLU A 200 6.95 1.95 44.08
C GLU A 200 6.37 0.90 43.13
N LYS A 201 5.44 0.07 43.60
CA LYS A 201 4.73 -0.92 42.78
C LYS A 201 3.93 -0.26 41.66
N ALA A 202 3.14 0.76 41.97
CA ALA A 202 2.37 1.51 40.98
C ALA A 202 3.28 2.17 39.92
N LYS A 203 4.42 2.73 40.35
CA LYS A 203 5.42 3.28 39.43
C LYS A 203 6.02 2.21 38.51
N ALA A 204 6.32 1.02 39.05
CA ALA A 204 6.82 -0.09 38.25
C ALA A 204 5.79 -0.57 37.21
N GLU A 205 4.52 -0.67 37.58
CA GLU A 205 3.41 -1.05 36.67
C GLU A 205 3.23 -0.02 35.54
N SER A 206 3.28 1.28 35.86
CA SER A 206 3.20 2.37 34.87
C SER A 206 4.36 2.31 33.86
N LEU A 207 5.59 2.06 34.32
CA LEU A 207 6.75 1.88 33.44
C LEU A 207 6.66 0.62 32.57
N MET A 208 6.11 -0.48 33.10
CA MET A 208 5.87 -1.69 32.30
C MET A 208 4.84 -1.43 31.20
N MET A 209 3.76 -0.71 31.51
CA MET A 209 2.74 -0.33 30.54
C MET A 209 3.30 0.62 29.46
N GLU A 210 4.12 1.60 29.85
CA GLU A 210 4.85 2.47 28.91
C GLU A 210 5.71 1.67 27.93
N ARG A 211 6.47 0.70 28.44
CA ARG A 211 7.27 -0.18 27.60
C ARG A 211 6.41 -1.02 26.65
N LYS A 212 5.28 -1.56 27.14
CA LYS A 212 4.34 -2.35 26.32
C LYS A 212 3.81 -1.52 25.15
N VAL A 213 3.27 -0.31 25.42
CA VAL A 213 2.75 0.58 24.38
C VAL A 213 3.85 0.98 23.40
N SER A 214 5.06 1.29 23.89
CA SER A 214 6.18 1.63 23.01
C SER A 214 6.55 0.48 22.07
N ASN A 215 6.57 -0.76 22.57
CA ASN A 215 6.87 -1.94 21.76
C ASN A 215 5.77 -2.20 20.71
N VAL A 216 4.49 -2.04 21.10
CA VAL A 216 3.37 -2.19 20.17
C VAL A 216 3.42 -1.13 19.08
N LYS A 217 3.69 0.14 19.42
CA LYS A 217 3.86 1.22 18.43
C LYS A 217 5.01 0.94 17.47
N ALA A 218 6.18 0.55 17.99
CA ALA A 218 7.33 0.20 17.15
C ALA A 218 7.01 -0.98 16.20
N SER A 219 6.32 -2.01 16.69
CA SER A 219 5.90 -3.14 15.86
C SER A 219 4.87 -2.73 14.80
N GLN A 220 3.94 -1.85 15.13
CA GLN A 220 2.97 -1.32 14.17
C GLN A 220 3.63 -0.47 13.08
N ASP A 221 4.63 0.35 13.43
CA ASP A 221 5.39 1.14 12.48
C ASP A 221 6.22 0.24 11.55
N GLU A 222 6.86 -0.80 12.08
CA GLU A 222 7.55 -1.82 11.27
C GLU A 222 6.59 -2.52 10.28
N GLN A 223 5.37 -2.87 10.73
CA GLN A 223 4.34 -3.45 9.86
C GLN A 223 3.85 -2.47 8.77
N LYS A 224 3.84 -1.15 9.05
CA LYS A 224 3.53 -0.13 8.04
C LYS A 224 4.61 -0.08 6.97
N ASP A 225 5.88 -0.08 7.38
CA ASP A 225 7.03 -0.08 6.48
C ASP A 225 7.05 -1.37 5.62
N ASP A 226 6.87 -2.54 6.23
CA ASP A 226 6.79 -3.82 5.52
C ASP A 226 5.58 -3.89 4.57
N GLY A 227 4.45 -3.33 4.96
CA GLY A 227 3.28 -3.21 4.10
C GLY A 227 3.55 -2.37 2.85
N GLN A 228 4.29 -1.27 2.98
CA GLN A 228 4.71 -0.44 1.84
C GLN A 228 5.74 -1.15 0.96
N MET A 229 6.68 -1.88 1.56
CA MET A 229 7.65 -2.72 0.84
C MET A 229 6.98 -3.74 -0.06
N ASN A 230 6.01 -4.47 0.50
CA ASN A 230 5.27 -5.48 -0.23
C ASN A 230 4.45 -4.87 -1.39
N SER A 231 3.83 -3.71 -1.16
CA SER A 231 3.10 -2.96 -2.19
C SER A 231 4.00 -2.61 -3.38
N PHE A 232 5.16 -2.02 -3.09
CA PHE A 232 6.15 -1.68 -4.10
C PHE A 232 6.64 -2.92 -4.86
N GLN A 233 6.87 -4.03 -4.15
CA GLN A 233 7.30 -5.29 -4.75
C GLN A 233 6.28 -5.84 -5.75
N ILE A 234 5.01 -5.92 -5.34
CA ILE A 234 3.94 -6.42 -6.21
C ILE A 234 3.85 -5.56 -7.47
N ASN A 235 3.89 -4.24 -7.31
CA ASN A 235 3.81 -3.31 -8.43
C ASN A 235 4.97 -3.49 -9.43
N ILE A 236 6.22 -3.61 -8.94
CA ILE A 236 7.40 -3.88 -9.78
C ILE A 236 7.26 -5.21 -10.51
N GLN A 237 6.88 -6.27 -9.78
CA GLN A 237 6.76 -7.59 -10.36
C GLN A 237 5.75 -7.59 -11.52
N ARG A 238 4.56 -7.01 -11.31
CA ARG A 238 3.51 -6.92 -12.32
C ARG A 238 3.90 -6.08 -13.52
N LEU A 239 4.62 -5.00 -13.30
CA LEU A 239 5.14 -4.16 -14.39
C LEU A 239 6.14 -4.92 -15.26
N VAL A 240 7.06 -5.66 -14.64
CA VAL A 240 8.06 -6.46 -15.35
C VAL A 240 7.37 -7.55 -16.17
N GLU A 241 6.43 -8.29 -15.57
CA GLU A 241 5.63 -9.33 -16.25
C GLU A 241 4.93 -8.75 -17.50
N LYS A 242 4.26 -7.60 -17.34
CA LYS A 242 3.60 -6.90 -18.46
C LYS A 242 4.55 -6.53 -19.58
N LEU A 243 5.70 -5.92 -19.25
CA LEU A 243 6.64 -5.43 -20.27
C LEU A 243 7.36 -6.57 -21.00
N GLU A 244 7.60 -7.69 -20.32
CA GLU A 244 8.07 -8.92 -20.96
C GLU A 244 7.07 -9.44 -22.00
N ASP A 245 5.78 -9.42 -21.68
CA ASP A 245 4.72 -9.87 -22.58
C ASP A 245 4.50 -8.89 -23.74
N GLU A 246 4.49 -7.58 -23.50
CA GLU A 246 4.43 -6.55 -24.56
C GLU A 246 5.61 -6.68 -25.54
N LYS A 247 6.82 -6.88 -25.02
CA LYS A 247 8.02 -7.12 -25.83
C LYS A 247 7.89 -8.39 -26.67
N ARG A 248 7.36 -9.49 -26.10
CA ARG A 248 7.12 -10.73 -26.84
C ARG A 248 6.13 -10.49 -27.98
N MET A 249 4.99 -9.84 -27.70
CA MET A 249 3.98 -9.54 -28.71
C MET A 249 4.54 -8.68 -29.85
N MET A 250 5.36 -7.68 -29.52
CA MET A 250 6.00 -6.81 -30.51
C MET A 250 6.97 -7.60 -31.42
N ARG A 251 7.78 -8.50 -30.85
CA ARG A 251 8.65 -9.38 -31.64
C ARG A 251 7.86 -10.29 -32.58
N ASP A 252 6.81 -10.92 -32.08
CA ASP A 252 5.96 -11.81 -32.89
C ASP A 252 5.22 -11.03 -34.01
N GLN A 253 4.92 -9.75 -33.80
CA GLN A 253 4.37 -8.87 -34.85
C GLN A 253 5.44 -8.52 -35.90
N ILE A 254 6.64 -8.12 -35.49
CA ILE A 254 7.74 -7.81 -36.41
C ILE A 254 8.11 -9.06 -37.24
N GLU A 255 8.19 -10.23 -36.62
CA GLU A 255 8.50 -11.48 -37.33
C GLU A 255 7.45 -11.85 -38.40
N ARG A 256 6.16 -11.66 -38.09
CA ARG A 256 5.09 -11.85 -39.07
C ARG A 256 5.21 -10.88 -40.25
N LEU A 257 5.44 -9.59 -39.96
CA LEU A 257 5.63 -8.58 -41.00
C LEU A 257 6.86 -8.85 -41.88
N VAL A 258 7.97 -9.30 -41.28
CA VAL A 258 9.17 -9.71 -42.02
C VAL A 258 8.86 -10.90 -42.92
N SER A 259 8.14 -11.91 -42.42
CA SER A 259 7.75 -13.09 -43.22
C SER A 259 6.89 -12.71 -44.42
N GLU A 260 5.88 -11.86 -44.23
CA GLU A 260 5.01 -11.37 -45.30
C GLU A 260 5.79 -10.58 -46.35
N LYS A 261 6.65 -9.63 -45.91
CA LYS A 261 7.49 -8.83 -46.82
C LYS A 261 8.49 -9.68 -47.60
N ARG A 262 9.07 -10.70 -46.97
CA ARG A 262 10.01 -11.62 -47.64
C ARG A 262 9.30 -12.44 -48.73
N ARG A 263 8.06 -12.87 -48.49
CA ARG A 263 7.25 -13.54 -49.51
C ARG A 263 6.94 -12.63 -50.70
N GLU A 264 6.65 -11.36 -50.46
CA GLU A 264 6.41 -10.38 -51.53
C GLU A 264 7.68 -10.05 -52.31
N GLU A 265 8.81 -9.91 -51.63
CA GLU A 265 10.13 -9.74 -52.26
C GLU A 265 10.45 -10.89 -53.24
N GLU A 266 10.28 -12.14 -52.81
CA GLU A 266 10.51 -13.32 -53.64
C GLU A 266 9.63 -13.33 -54.90
N LEU A 267 8.37 -12.92 -54.79
CA LEU A 267 7.44 -12.82 -55.93
C LEU A 267 7.90 -11.74 -56.91
N LEU A 268 8.30 -10.57 -56.42
CA LEU A 268 8.79 -9.47 -57.24
C LEU A 268 10.09 -9.84 -57.98
N ILE A 269 10.98 -10.60 -57.33
CA ILE A 269 12.18 -11.15 -57.96
C ILE A 269 11.80 -12.08 -59.12
N ARG A 270 10.87 -13.01 -58.90
CA ARG A 270 10.39 -13.94 -59.95
C ARG A 270 9.74 -13.22 -61.13
N GLN A 271 9.06 -12.10 -60.89
CA GLN A 271 8.44 -11.27 -61.92
C GLN A 271 9.43 -10.36 -62.66
N GLY A 272 10.71 -10.31 -62.25
CA GLY A 272 11.74 -9.48 -62.88
C GLY A 272 11.76 -8.02 -62.39
N SER A 273 11.00 -7.68 -61.36
CA SER A 273 10.87 -6.32 -60.81
C SER A 273 11.97 -5.99 -59.80
N ALA A 274 13.23 -5.97 -60.24
CA ALA A 274 14.40 -5.85 -59.36
C ALA A 274 14.45 -4.57 -58.51
N GLN A 275 13.91 -3.44 -58.98
CA GLN A 275 13.87 -2.19 -58.21
C GLN A 275 12.91 -2.28 -57.01
N GLN A 276 11.73 -2.89 -57.19
CA GLN A 276 10.73 -3.04 -56.13
C GLN A 276 11.20 -4.07 -55.09
N ALA A 277 11.81 -5.18 -55.53
CA ALA A 277 12.43 -6.15 -54.63
C ALA A 277 13.48 -5.51 -53.71
N LYS A 278 14.35 -4.63 -54.25
CA LYS A 278 15.34 -3.89 -53.42
C LYS A 278 14.70 -3.00 -52.35
N LEU A 279 13.53 -2.39 -52.62
CA LEU A 279 12.82 -1.60 -51.62
C LEU A 279 12.30 -2.47 -50.48
N TYR A 280 11.79 -3.66 -50.79
CA TYR A 280 11.35 -4.64 -49.80
C TYR A 280 12.52 -5.19 -48.97
N ALA A 281 13.66 -5.48 -49.61
CA ALA A 281 14.88 -5.89 -48.92
C ALA A 281 15.32 -4.84 -47.87
N ALA A 282 15.29 -3.56 -48.25
CA ALA A 282 15.61 -2.46 -47.33
C ALA A 282 14.60 -2.37 -46.16
N GLN A 283 13.31 -2.51 -46.43
CA GLN A 283 12.28 -2.54 -45.38
C GLN A 283 12.42 -3.73 -44.42
N ILE A 284 12.79 -4.91 -44.93
CA ILE A 284 13.09 -6.09 -44.12
C ILE A 284 14.29 -5.81 -43.21
N GLN A 285 15.36 -5.22 -43.76
CA GLN A 285 16.53 -4.86 -42.97
C GLN A 285 16.20 -3.87 -41.85
N ASP A 286 15.32 -2.89 -42.11
CA ASP A 286 14.90 -1.93 -41.09
C ASP A 286 14.04 -2.57 -40.00
N LEU A 287 13.12 -3.49 -40.36
CA LEU A 287 12.35 -4.27 -39.39
C LEU A 287 13.23 -5.22 -38.55
N GLU A 288 14.25 -5.82 -39.16
CA GLU A 288 15.23 -6.66 -38.45
C GLU A 288 16.05 -5.84 -37.44
N LYS A 289 16.42 -4.60 -37.78
CA LYS A 289 17.05 -3.66 -36.81
C LYS A 289 16.09 -3.29 -35.69
N GLU A 290 14.83 -3.00 -35.99
CA GLU A 290 13.81 -2.68 -34.98
C GLU A 290 13.60 -3.85 -34.01
N LYS A 291 13.56 -5.08 -34.52
CA LYS A 291 13.51 -6.30 -33.69
C LYS A 291 14.69 -6.38 -32.71
N GLU A 292 15.89 -6.03 -33.16
CA GLU A 292 17.09 -6.05 -32.33
C GLU A 292 17.07 -4.95 -31.26
N GLN A 293 16.56 -3.76 -31.60
CA GLN A 293 16.33 -2.68 -30.63
C GLN A 293 15.31 -3.10 -29.56
N VAL A 294 14.25 -3.79 -29.95
CA VAL A 294 13.28 -4.36 -29.00
C VAL A 294 13.95 -5.36 -28.07
N ASN A 295 14.93 -6.14 -28.56
CA ASN A 295 15.69 -7.10 -27.78
C ASN A 295 16.68 -6.48 -26.78
N GLU A 296 17.06 -5.21 -26.95
CA GLU A 296 17.96 -4.54 -26.02
C GLU A 296 17.47 -4.64 -24.58
N THR A 297 18.43 -4.76 -23.66
CA THR A 297 18.16 -4.93 -22.23
C THR A 297 17.96 -3.60 -21.52
N THR A 298 18.29 -2.45 -22.12
CA THR A 298 18.35 -1.15 -21.42
C THR A 298 17.00 -0.59 -20.99
N TRP A 299 15.88 -1.16 -21.45
CA TRP A 299 14.51 -0.66 -21.23
C TRP A 299 14.08 -0.61 -19.75
N TYR A 300 14.70 -1.38 -18.85
CA TYR A 300 14.36 -1.37 -17.42
C TYR A 300 14.96 -0.18 -16.64
N LYS A 301 15.99 0.51 -17.17
CA LYS A 301 16.68 1.58 -16.43
C LYS A 301 15.76 2.78 -16.11
N PRO A 302 14.96 3.31 -17.06
CA PRO A 302 14.03 4.41 -16.79
C PRO A 302 12.95 4.04 -15.76
N ILE A 303 12.53 2.76 -15.76
CA ILE A 303 11.55 2.20 -14.84
C ILE A 303 12.05 2.30 -13.39
N TRP A 304 13.30 1.87 -13.19
CA TRP A 304 13.94 1.92 -11.89
C TRP A 304 14.10 3.35 -11.38
N GLU A 305 14.56 4.28 -12.21
CA GLU A 305 14.72 5.68 -11.82
C GLU A 305 13.38 6.37 -11.51
N ASN A 306 12.32 6.08 -12.27
CA ASN A 306 11.00 6.66 -12.02
C ASN A 306 10.35 6.08 -10.77
N LEU A 307 10.47 4.77 -10.51
CA LEU A 307 9.87 4.15 -9.33
C LEU A 307 10.62 4.50 -8.04
N LYS A 308 11.93 4.74 -8.09
CA LYS A 308 12.67 5.33 -6.95
C LYS A 308 12.08 6.66 -6.48
N SER A 309 11.57 7.48 -7.41
CA SER A 309 11.01 8.80 -7.08
C SER A 309 9.72 8.71 -6.24
N VAL A 310 9.06 7.55 -6.22
CA VAL A 310 7.90 7.26 -5.35
C VAL A 310 8.35 6.82 -3.95
N THR A 311 9.57 6.31 -3.83
CA THR A 311 10.16 5.76 -2.60
C THR A 311 11.11 6.73 -1.87
N VAL A 312 11.15 8.01 -2.24
CA VAL A 312 12.14 8.98 -1.72
C VAL A 312 12.00 9.22 -0.20
N ASP A 313 10.83 8.95 0.37
CA ASP A 313 10.58 9.10 1.81
C ASP A 313 10.83 7.83 2.64
N LEU A 314 11.52 6.84 2.09
CA LEU A 314 11.45 5.46 2.57
C LEU A 314 12.85 4.83 2.78
N ALA A 315 12.98 4.11 3.90
CA ALA A 315 14.25 3.70 4.51
C ALA A 315 15.26 3.03 3.54
N PRO A 316 16.59 3.13 3.79
CA PRO A 316 17.65 2.55 2.94
C PRO A 316 17.49 1.05 2.57
N ARG A 317 16.68 0.31 3.33
CA ARG A 317 16.29 -1.07 3.03
C ARG A 317 15.50 -1.20 1.72
N LEU A 318 14.62 -0.24 1.38
CA LEU A 318 13.83 -0.24 0.13
C LEU A 318 14.70 -0.14 -1.12
N PHE A 319 15.71 0.73 -1.03
CA PHE A 319 16.66 0.94 -2.11
C PHE A 319 17.42 -0.34 -2.46
N ASN A 320 17.90 -1.06 -1.45
CA ASN A 320 18.67 -2.29 -1.64
C ASN A 320 17.79 -3.45 -2.14
N PHE A 321 16.57 -3.57 -1.61
CA PHE A 321 15.64 -4.63 -2.00
C PHE A 321 15.12 -4.47 -3.43
N GLY A 322 14.68 -3.27 -3.82
CA GLY A 322 14.25 -2.99 -5.18
C GLY A 322 15.38 -3.20 -6.20
N ALA A 323 16.62 -2.81 -5.85
CA ALA A 323 17.78 -3.02 -6.70
C ALA A 323 18.09 -4.51 -6.91
N ASP A 324 17.94 -5.36 -5.88
CA ASP A 324 18.13 -6.80 -5.99
C ASP A 324 17.04 -7.47 -6.83
N MET A 325 15.80 -7.02 -6.71
CA MET A 325 14.67 -7.56 -7.48
C MET A 325 14.79 -7.22 -8.97
N VAL A 326 15.15 -5.97 -9.29
CA VAL A 326 15.46 -5.55 -10.65
C VAL A 326 16.66 -6.33 -11.18
N LYS A 327 17.73 -6.52 -10.40
CA LYS A 327 18.86 -7.37 -10.78
C LYS A 327 18.46 -8.82 -11.04
N LYS A 328 17.56 -9.41 -10.25
CA LYS A 328 17.04 -10.76 -10.46
C LYS A 328 16.19 -10.87 -11.72
N ALA A 329 15.34 -9.88 -12.00
CA ALA A 329 14.58 -9.81 -13.25
C ALA A 329 15.52 -9.72 -14.46
N ILE A 330 16.55 -8.87 -14.38
CA ILE A 330 17.60 -8.76 -15.41
C ILE A 330 18.35 -10.07 -15.58
N ALA A 331 18.74 -10.75 -14.49
CA ALA A 331 19.47 -12.01 -14.55
C ALA A 331 18.62 -13.17 -15.11
N LYS A 332 17.31 -13.18 -14.83
CA LYS A 332 16.35 -14.13 -15.41
C LYS A 332 16.20 -13.91 -16.91
N TYR A 333 16.33 -12.66 -17.37
CA TYR A 333 16.29 -12.30 -18.77
C TYR A 333 17.60 -12.64 -19.51
N GLN A 334 18.77 -12.44 -18.88
CA GLN A 334 20.07 -12.74 -19.49
C GLN A 334 20.35 -14.24 -19.67
N ASN A 335 19.61 -15.11 -18.97
CA ASN A 335 19.77 -16.57 -19.00
C ASN A 335 18.70 -17.30 -19.84
N LYS A 336 17.89 -16.56 -20.62
CA LYS A 336 16.94 -17.09 -21.61
C LYS A 336 17.29 -16.58 -23.00
#